data_AF-A0A1C2B132-F1
#
_entry.id   AF-A0A1C2B132-F1
#
_cell.length_a   1.000
_cell.length_b   1.000
_cell.length_c   1.000
_cell.angle_alpha   90.00
_cell.angle_beta   90.00
_cell.angle_gamma   90.00
#
_symmetry.space_group_name_H-M   'P 1'
#
loop_
_entity.id
_entity.type
_entity.pdbx_description
1 polymer ?
#
loop_
_entity_poly.entity_id
_entity_poly.type
_entity_poly.pdbx_seq_one_letter_code
_entity_poly.pdbx_strand_id
1 'polypeptide(L)'
;QIVGDDLFVTNLERLKIGFLNISANSILIKLNQIGTVTETLEVIKFAKLIGYKTIISHRSGDSEDTFIADFAVGTDSNQIKTGSLARSERVSKYNQLLRIEQELGKKSKMHILN
;
A
#
# COMPACT_ATOMS: atom_id res chain seq x y z
N GLN A 1 0.10 -15.11 3.70
CA GLN A 1 -0.10 -13.72 4.20
C GLN A 1 -1.56 -13.55 4.59
N ILE A 2 -1.85 -12.90 5.72
CA ILE A 2 -3.19 -12.61 6.25
C ILE A 2 -3.30 -11.09 6.34
N VAL A 3 -4.23 -10.52 5.58
CA VAL A 3 -4.34 -9.08 5.37
C VAL A 3 -5.54 -8.52 6.12
N GLY A 4 -5.31 -7.56 7.02
CA GLY A 4 -6.39 -6.77 7.62
C GLY A 4 -6.73 -5.56 6.75
N ASP A 5 -7.92 -5.57 6.15
CA ASP A 5 -8.52 -4.43 5.46
C ASP A 5 -9.51 -3.71 6.39
N ASP A 6 -10.78 -4.13 6.43
CA ASP A 6 -11.81 -3.57 7.32
C ASP A 6 -11.52 -3.80 8.81
N LEU A 7 -10.64 -4.77 9.11
CA LEU A 7 -10.16 -4.99 10.47
C LEU A 7 -9.39 -3.77 10.99
N PHE A 8 -8.52 -3.19 10.17
CA PHE A 8 -7.63 -2.09 10.56
C PHE A 8 -8.05 -0.74 10.02
N VAL A 9 -8.74 -0.68 8.88
CA VAL A 9 -9.20 0.54 8.18
C VAL A 9 -8.15 1.64 8.10
N THR A 10 -6.88 1.26 7.87
CA THR A 10 -5.74 2.21 7.87
C THR A 10 -5.67 3.06 9.14
N ASN A 11 -6.09 2.53 10.29
CA ASN A 11 -6.11 3.23 11.58
C ASN A 11 -5.06 2.66 12.53
N LEU A 12 -4.22 3.54 13.10
CA LEU A 12 -3.08 3.16 13.92
C LEU A 12 -3.50 2.42 15.20
N GLU A 13 -4.54 2.89 15.89
CA GLU A 13 -5.00 2.28 17.14
C GLU A 13 -5.59 0.88 16.91
N ARG A 14 -6.35 0.70 15.83
CA ARG A 14 -6.86 -0.63 15.44
C ARG A 14 -5.74 -1.59 15.06
N LEU A 15 -4.71 -1.11 14.38
CA LEU A 15 -3.53 -1.91 14.05
C LEU A 15 -2.77 -2.32 15.31
N LYS A 16 -2.59 -1.42 16.30
CA LYS A 16 -1.98 -1.74 17.60
C LYS A 16 -2.74 -2.84 18.33
N ILE A 17 -4.07 -2.73 18.40
CA ILE A 17 -4.93 -3.76 19.02
C ILE A 17 -4.78 -5.09 18.27
N GLY A 18 -4.83 -5.06 16.94
CA GLY A 18 -4.67 -6.24 16.10
C GLY A 18 -3.31 -6.92 16.24
N PHE A 19 -2.25 -6.15 16.44
CA PHE A 19 -0.91 -6.66 16.72
C PHE A 19 -0.86 -7.39 18.06
N LEU A 20 -1.36 -6.77 19.14
CA LEU A 20 -1.40 -7.38 20.47
C LEU A 20 -2.22 -8.68 20.49
N ASN A 21 -3.27 -8.75 19.68
CA ASN A 21 -4.15 -9.91 19.55
C ASN A 21 -3.71 -10.91 18.46
N ILE A 22 -2.54 -10.72 17.83
CA ILE A 22 -2.00 -11.60 16.77
C ILE A 22 -3.04 -11.85 15.65
N SER A 23 -3.77 -10.80 15.25
CA SER A 23 -4.97 -10.95 14.40
C SER A 23 -4.66 -11.02 12.90
N ALA A 24 -3.46 -10.61 12.46
CA ALA A 24 -3.04 -10.64 11.06
C ALA A 24 -1.50 -10.60 10.97
N ASN A 25 -0.93 -10.52 9.76
CA ASN A 25 0.50 -10.25 9.54
C ASN A 25 0.77 -9.22 8.44
N SER A 26 -0.28 -8.53 8.00
CA SER A 26 -0.19 -7.46 7.02
C SER A 26 -1.43 -6.57 7.06
N ILE A 27 -1.29 -5.36 6.53
CA ILE A 27 -2.34 -4.35 6.49
C ILE A 27 -2.55 -3.85 5.05
N LEU A 28 -3.82 -3.71 4.67
CA LEU A 28 -4.19 -3.01 3.44
C LEU A 28 -4.32 -1.51 3.74
N ILE A 29 -3.54 -0.69 3.04
CA ILE A 29 -3.46 0.75 3.25
C ILE A 29 -4.33 1.46 2.21
N LYS A 30 -5.34 2.19 2.66
CA LYS A 30 -6.21 3.04 1.85
C LYS A 30 -6.18 4.46 2.43
N LEU A 31 -5.53 5.38 1.74
CA LEU A 31 -5.24 6.74 2.25
C LEU A 31 -6.51 7.47 2.71
N ASN A 32 -7.59 7.33 1.95
CA ASN A 32 -8.85 7.99 2.23
C ASN A 32 -9.68 7.33 3.36
N GLN A 33 -9.16 6.33 4.08
CA GLN A 33 -9.77 5.83 5.31
C GLN A 33 -9.31 6.58 6.56
N ILE A 34 -8.12 7.20 6.54
CA ILE A 34 -7.56 7.94 7.68
C ILE A 34 -7.54 9.46 7.44
N GLY A 35 -7.45 9.88 6.17
CA GLY A 35 -7.72 11.26 5.75
C GLY A 35 -6.48 12.01 5.26
N THR A 36 -5.33 11.85 5.92
CA THR A 36 -4.09 12.54 5.53
C THR A 36 -2.93 11.61 5.16
N VAL A 37 -1.99 12.14 4.39
CA VAL A 37 -0.73 11.45 4.05
C VAL A 37 0.11 11.21 5.31
N THR A 38 0.18 12.19 6.22
CA THR A 38 0.95 12.08 7.47
C THR A 38 0.47 10.92 8.33
N GLU A 39 -0.84 10.83 8.58
CA GLU A 39 -1.42 9.74 9.37
C GLU A 39 -1.22 8.39 8.68
N THR A 40 -1.33 8.35 7.34
CA THR A 40 -1.05 7.13 6.57
C THR A 40 0.41 6.69 6.76
N LEU A 41 1.36 7.62 6.75
CA LEU A 41 2.78 7.32 6.97
C LEU A 41 3.04 6.81 8.39
N GLU A 42 2.34 7.32 9.40
CA GLU A 42 2.44 6.81 10.77
C GLU A 42 2.00 5.35 10.88
N VAL A 43 0.89 4.99 10.22
CA VAL A 43 0.39 3.61 10.16
C VAL A 43 1.39 2.70 9.45
N ILE A 44 1.94 3.15 8.31
CA ILE A 44 2.96 2.38 7.57
C ILE A 44 4.22 2.18 8.41
N LYS A 45 4.72 3.24 9.06
CA LYS A 45 5.91 3.17 9.91
C LYS A 45 5.72 2.18 11.05
N PHE A 46 4.57 2.24 11.72
CA PHE A 46 4.26 1.30 12.80
C PHE A 46 4.13 -0.13 12.27
N ALA A 47 3.41 -0.35 11.16
CA ALA A 47 3.29 -1.67 10.54
C ALA A 47 4.67 -2.28 10.24
N LYS A 48 5.57 -1.51 9.63
CA LYS A 48 6.94 -1.96 9.36
C LYS A 48 7.71 -2.28 10.65
N LEU A 49 7.60 -1.42 11.67
CA LEU A 49 8.27 -1.61 12.96
C LEU A 49 7.88 -2.95 13.63
N ILE A 50 6.60 -3.33 13.53
CA ILE A 50 6.10 -4.61 14.09
C ILE A 50 6.26 -5.80 13.13
N GLY A 51 6.96 -5.62 12.00
CA GLY A 51 7.20 -6.68 11.01
C GLY A 51 5.98 -7.02 10.13
N TYR A 52 4.94 -6.19 10.11
CA TYR A 52 3.81 -6.38 9.21
C TYR A 52 4.17 -5.94 7.79
N LYS A 53 3.68 -6.71 6.81
CA LYS A 53 3.75 -6.28 5.41
C LYS A 53 2.71 -5.19 5.13
N THR A 54 3.09 -4.17 4.37
CA THR A 54 2.16 -3.14 3.92
C THR A 54 1.76 -3.39 2.47
N ILE A 55 0.49 -3.15 2.16
CA ILE A 55 -0.03 -3.23 0.80
C ILE A 55 -0.76 -1.91 0.51
N ILE A 56 -0.22 -1.06 -0.36
CA ILE A 56 -0.95 0.14 -0.81
C ILE A 56 -2.10 -0.28 -1.72
N SER A 57 -3.30 0.25 -1.50
CA SER A 57 -4.51 -0.17 -2.21
C SER A 57 -5.28 0.99 -2.84
N HIS A 58 -5.86 0.68 -4.00
CA HIS A 58 -6.90 1.50 -4.61
C HIS A 58 -8.23 1.45 -3.83
N ARG A 59 -9.24 2.15 -4.37
CA ARG A 59 -10.65 2.04 -3.97
C ARG A 59 -11.51 1.53 -5.13
N SER A 60 -12.71 1.01 -4.82
CA SER A 60 -13.65 0.50 -5.82
C SER A 60 -14.12 1.59 -6.79
N GLY A 61 -14.40 2.80 -6.29
CA GLY A 61 -14.45 4.02 -7.10
C GLY A 61 -13.10 4.71 -7.08
N ASP A 62 -12.50 4.91 -8.24
CA ASP A 62 -11.14 5.45 -8.40
C ASP A 62 -11.10 6.40 -9.59
N SER A 63 -10.07 7.22 -9.67
CA SER A 63 -9.85 8.19 -10.76
C SER A 63 -8.58 7.83 -11.52
N GLU A 64 -8.19 8.63 -12.51
CA GLU A 64 -6.91 8.42 -13.19
C GLU A 64 -5.68 8.83 -12.36
N ASP A 65 -5.88 9.46 -11.20
CA ASP A 65 -4.80 9.80 -10.26
C ASP A 65 -3.90 8.59 -9.98
N THR A 66 -2.60 8.78 -10.05
CA THR A 66 -1.62 7.68 -9.92
C THR A 66 -0.84 7.70 -8.62
N PHE A 67 -1.21 8.57 -7.67
CA PHE A 67 -0.44 8.85 -6.47
C PHE A 67 -0.07 7.59 -5.68
N ILE A 68 -0.97 6.59 -5.63
CA ILE A 68 -0.72 5.35 -4.91
C ILE A 68 0.45 4.52 -5.49
N ALA A 69 0.81 4.69 -6.76
CA ALA A 69 1.98 4.07 -7.36
C ALA A 69 3.27 4.68 -6.80
N ASP A 70 3.39 6.01 -6.86
CA ASP A 70 4.51 6.76 -6.28
C ASP A 70 4.60 6.53 -4.77
N PHE A 71 3.45 6.52 -4.09
CA PHE A 71 3.39 6.29 -2.66
C PHE A 71 3.83 4.87 -2.27
N ALA A 72 3.48 3.86 -3.06
CA ALA A 72 3.94 2.49 -2.83
C ALA A 72 5.46 2.38 -2.93
N VAL A 73 6.08 3.00 -3.95
CA VAL A 73 7.54 3.00 -4.11
C VAL A 73 8.22 3.87 -3.05
N GLY A 74 7.73 5.09 -2.84
CA GLY A 74 8.31 6.06 -1.90
C GLY A 74 8.22 5.62 -0.44
N THR A 75 7.24 4.78 -0.10
CA THR A 75 7.15 4.17 1.24
C THR A 75 7.81 2.80 1.33
N ASP A 76 8.39 2.29 0.24
CA ASP A 76 8.96 0.94 0.15
C ASP A 76 7.94 -0.12 0.64
N SER A 77 6.70 -0.01 0.13
CA SER A 77 5.64 -0.95 0.47
C SER A 77 5.90 -2.30 -0.19
N ASN A 78 5.55 -3.39 0.50
CA ASN A 78 5.85 -4.72 0.00
C ASN A 78 5.06 -5.07 -1.27
N GLN A 79 3.84 -4.55 -1.40
CA GLN A 79 2.92 -4.88 -2.49
C GLN A 79 2.01 -3.68 -2.79
N ILE A 80 1.41 -3.71 -3.98
CA ILE A 80 0.35 -2.79 -4.38
C ILE A 80 -0.86 -3.58 -4.89
N LYS A 81 -2.07 -3.16 -4.49
CA LYS A 81 -3.35 -3.69 -4.97
C LYS A 81 -4.10 -2.59 -5.72
N THR A 82 -3.88 -2.54 -7.04
CA THR A 82 -4.42 -1.45 -7.89
C THR A 82 -5.38 -1.90 -8.99
N GLY A 83 -5.89 -3.14 -8.93
CA GLY A 83 -7.01 -3.61 -9.74
C GLY A 83 -6.63 -4.53 -10.91
N SER A 84 -7.55 -4.70 -11.85
CA SER A 84 -7.35 -5.51 -13.05
C SER A 84 -6.52 -4.74 -14.10
N LEU A 85 -6.00 -5.44 -15.11
CA LEU A 85 -5.41 -4.86 -16.32
C LEU A 85 -6.49 -4.36 -17.30
N ALA A 86 -7.54 -3.77 -16.76
CA ALA A 86 -8.68 -3.24 -17.49
C ALA A 86 -9.17 -1.97 -16.80
N ARG A 87 -9.76 -1.08 -17.61
CA ARG A 87 -10.23 0.27 -17.23
C ARG A 87 -9.08 1.24 -16.93
N SER A 88 -9.20 2.45 -17.49
CA SER A 88 -8.13 3.45 -17.47
C SER A 88 -7.70 3.85 -16.07
N GLU A 89 -8.64 3.92 -15.12
CA GLU A 89 -8.35 4.29 -13.72
C GLU A 89 -7.45 3.28 -13.01
N ARG A 90 -7.36 2.03 -13.51
CA ARG A 90 -6.48 0.98 -12.96
C ARG A 90 -5.16 0.94 -13.70
N VAL A 91 -5.24 0.94 -15.03
CA VAL A 91 -4.08 0.88 -15.92
C VAL A 91 -3.18 2.10 -15.74
N SER A 92 -3.72 3.27 -15.41
CA SER A 92 -2.91 4.48 -15.16
C SER A 92 -1.86 4.27 -14.06
N LYS A 93 -2.19 3.55 -12.97
CA LYS A 93 -1.26 3.24 -11.87
C LYS A 93 -0.16 2.27 -12.31
N TYR A 94 -0.51 1.25 -13.09
CA TYR A 94 0.50 0.34 -13.66
C TYR A 94 1.45 1.07 -14.60
N ASN A 95 0.93 1.97 -15.45
CA ASN A 95 1.76 2.79 -16.31
C ASN A 95 2.70 3.70 -15.50
N GLN A 96 2.24 4.25 -14.38
CA GLN A 96 3.09 5.03 -13.50
C GLN A 96 4.19 4.18 -12.85
N LEU A 97 3.90 2.95 -12.41
CA LEU A 97 4.93 2.04 -11.91
C LEU A 97 6.01 1.74 -12.96
N LEU A 98 5.62 1.53 -14.23
CA LEU A 98 6.57 1.34 -15.32
C LEU A 98 7.45 2.59 -15.55
N ARG A 99 6.87 3.79 -15.44
CA ARG A 99 7.65 5.04 -15.53
C ARG A 99 8.64 5.17 -14.37
N ILE A 100 8.20 4.89 -13.14
CA ILE A 100 9.07 4.93 -11.95
C ILE A 100 10.21 3.92 -12.09
N GLU A 101 9.91 2.69 -12.53
CA GLU A 101 10.94 1.68 -12.78
C GLU A 101 11.96 2.16 -13.83
N GLN A 102 11.47 2.72 -14.94
CA GLN A 102 12.32 3.28 -15.99
C GLN A 102 13.23 4.41 -15.47
N GLU A 103 12.70 5.29 -14.62
CA GLU A 103 13.46 6.39 -14.00
C GLU A 103 14.54 5.88 -13.03
N LEU A 104 14.21 4.87 -12.22
CA LEU A 104 15.16 4.24 -11.29
C LEU A 104 16.25 3.44 -12.04
N GLY A 105 15.94 2.90 -13.21
CA GLY A 105 16.85 2.11 -14.03
C GLY A 105 17.48 0.96 -13.24
N LYS A 106 18.81 0.88 -13.23
CA LYS A 106 19.55 -0.18 -12.50
C LYS A 106 19.40 -0.13 -10.97
N LYS A 107 18.85 0.96 -10.42
CA LYS A 107 18.56 1.07 -8.99
C LYS A 107 17.22 0.44 -8.61
N SER A 108 16.37 0.13 -9.61
CA SER A 108 15.11 -0.56 -9.38
C SER A 108 15.35 -1.92 -8.72
N LYS A 109 14.53 -2.24 -7.71
CA LYS A 109 14.49 -3.55 -7.07
C LYS A 109 13.05 -4.01 -7.01
N MET A 110 12.79 -5.17 -7.61
CA MET A 110 11.53 -5.88 -7.45
C MET A 110 11.77 -7.06 -6.52
N HIS A 111 11.09 -7.06 -5.38
CA HIS A 111 11.17 -8.17 -4.43
C HIS A 111 10.44 -9.38 -5.00
N ILE A 112 11.20 -10.33 -5.53
CA ILE A 112 10.67 -11.65 -5.91
C ILE A 112 10.57 -12.49 -4.64
N LEU A 113 9.43 -13.15 -4.45
CA LEU A 113 9.26 -14.13 -3.38
C LEU A 113 10.20 -15.31 -3.66
N ASN A 114 11.20 -15.49 -2.80
CA ASN A 114 11.92 -16.76 -2.65
C ASN A 114 11.13 -17.69 -1.74
#